data_AF-A0A7S4MTI3-F1
#
_entry.id   AF-A0A7S4MTI3-F1
#
_cell.length_a   1.000
_cell.length_b   1.000
_cell.length_c   1.000
_cell.angle_alpha   90.00
_cell.angle_beta   90.00
_cell.angle_gamma   90.00
#
_symmetry.space_group_name_H-M   'P 1'
#
loop_
_entity.id
_entity.type
_entity.pdbx_description
1 polymer ?
#
loop_
_entity_poly.entity_id
_entity_poly.type
_entity_poly.pdbx_seq_one_letter_code
_entity_poly.pdbx_strand_id
1 'polypeptide(L)'
;NQGLAGSERQAAFAERHAALNARIVELVDDFSLVNFTTLNISDKESVSRVLATIDKANGYCFGGSELGAEASVFTCAAGVQEWDDDRVGTVQERYMRDDDLSELLEPGGAR
;
A
#
# COMPACT_ATOMS: atom_id res chain seq x y z
N ASN A 1 2.80 38.08 12.06
CA ASN A 1 1.66 37.80 12.95
C ASN A 1 0.54 36.94 12.33
N GLN A 2 0.47 36.75 11.00
CA GLN A 2 -0.63 35.94 10.39
C GLN A 2 -0.36 34.43 10.30
N GLY A 3 0.90 33.96 10.39
CA GLY A 3 1.22 32.52 10.34
C GLY A 3 0.87 31.75 11.62
N LEU A 4 0.97 32.38 12.78
CA LEU A 4 0.71 31.76 14.09
C LEU A 4 -0.79 31.48 14.33
N ALA A 5 -1.66 32.38 13.88
CA ALA A 5 -3.12 32.19 13.98
C ALA A 5 -3.66 31.11 13.01
N GLY A 6 -2.87 30.71 12.01
CA GLY A 6 -3.17 29.57 11.14
C GLY A 6 -2.84 28.24 11.81
N SER A 7 -1.68 28.16 12.47
CA SER A 7 -1.25 26.95 13.18
C SER A 7 -2.11 26.64 14.40
N GLU A 8 -2.54 27.66 15.15
CA GLU A 8 -3.45 27.48 16.31
C GLU A 8 -4.81 26.93 15.90
N ARG A 9 -5.35 27.39 14.75
CA ARG A 9 -6.61 26.86 14.21
C ARG A 9 -6.49 25.41 13.74
N GLN A 10 -5.36 25.03 13.16
CA GLN A 10 -5.09 23.64 12.78
C GLN A 10 -4.93 22.73 14.00
N ALA A 11 -4.24 23.21 15.06
CA ALA A 11 -4.11 22.47 16.31
C ALA A 11 -5.48 22.24 16.97
N ALA A 12 -6.32 23.28 17.08
CA ALA A 12 -7.66 23.15 17.63
C ALA A 12 -8.57 22.22 16.80
N PHE A 13 -8.44 22.24 15.47
CA PHE A 13 -9.14 21.30 14.59
C PHE A 13 -8.65 19.86 14.80
N ALA A 14 -7.33 19.64 14.87
CA ALA A 14 -6.75 18.32 15.12
C ALA A 14 -7.16 17.76 16.48
N GLU A 15 -7.16 18.58 17.53
CA GLU A 15 -7.59 18.20 18.87
C GLU A 15 -9.07 17.83 18.91
N ARG A 16 -9.93 18.64 18.29
CA ARG A 16 -11.38 18.35 18.16
C ARG A 16 -11.65 17.01 17.48
N HIS A 17 -10.78 16.60 16.55
CA HIS A 17 -10.94 15.38 15.75
C HIS A 17 -9.98 14.25 16.16
N ALA A 18 -9.29 14.36 17.30
CA ALA A 18 -8.26 13.40 17.71
C ALA A 18 -8.78 11.95 17.79
N ALA A 19 -9.95 11.74 18.39
CA ALA A 19 -10.56 10.41 18.50
C ALA A 19 -10.94 9.83 17.14
N LEU A 20 -11.42 10.65 16.19
CA LEU A 20 -11.75 10.21 14.84
C LEU A 20 -10.48 9.84 14.06
N ASN A 21 -9.45 10.69 14.14
CA ASN A 21 -8.18 10.44 13.48
C ASN A 21 -7.54 9.15 13.97
N ALA A 22 -7.59 8.88 15.29
CA ALA A 22 -7.13 7.62 15.85
C ALA A 22 -7.85 6.40 15.25
N ARG A 23 -9.19 6.45 15.14
CA ARG A 23 -9.96 5.36 14.50
C ARG A 23 -9.66 5.20 13.02
N ILE A 24 -9.43 6.29 12.29
CA ILE A 24 -9.04 6.21 10.87
C ILE A 24 -7.67 5.54 10.75
N VAL A 25 -6.70 5.88 11.61
CA VAL A 25 -5.38 5.25 11.61
C VAL A 25 -5.48 3.77 11.93
N GLU A 26 -6.26 3.39 12.95
CA GLU A 26 -6.55 1.98 13.25
C GLU A 26 -7.12 1.24 12.03
N LEU A 27 -8.10 1.82 11.33
CA LEU A 27 -8.65 1.21 10.13
C LEU A 27 -7.64 1.08 8.98
N VAL A 28 -6.75 2.06 8.81
CA VAL A 28 -5.70 1.99 7.78
C VAL A 28 -4.73 0.85 8.08
N ASP A 29 -4.39 0.66 9.35
CA ASP A 29 -3.48 -0.40 9.82
C ASP A 29 -4.14 -1.78 9.76
N ASP A 30 -5.30 -1.95 10.41
CA ASP A 30 -6.02 -3.22 10.54
C ASP A 30 -6.41 -3.83 9.18
N PHE A 31 -6.72 -2.98 8.20
CA PHE A 31 -7.16 -3.41 6.87
C PHE A 31 -6.13 -3.19 5.77
N SER A 32 -4.92 -2.71 6.10
CA SER A 32 -3.86 -2.42 5.12
C SER A 32 -4.35 -1.56 3.95
N LEU A 33 -5.13 -0.51 4.24
CA LEU A 33 -5.74 0.35 3.22
C LEU A 33 -4.70 1.14 2.40
N VAL A 34 -3.48 1.22 2.91
CA VAL A 34 -2.30 1.75 2.22
C VAL A 34 -1.27 0.62 2.12
N ASN A 35 -0.86 0.29 0.90
CA ASN A 35 0.14 -0.75 0.64
C ASN A 35 1.26 -0.20 -0.25
N PHE A 36 2.46 -0.78 -0.11
CA PHE A 36 3.62 -0.46 -0.92
C PHE A 36 3.97 -1.64 -1.82
N THR A 37 4.13 -1.35 -3.11
CA THR A 37 4.57 -2.34 -4.11
C THR A 37 5.91 -1.92 -4.68
N THR A 38 6.86 -2.85 -4.68
CA THR A 38 8.20 -2.65 -5.25
C THR A 38 8.15 -2.69 -6.78
N LEU A 39 8.83 -1.75 -7.42
CA LEU A 39 8.90 -1.64 -8.87
C LEU A 39 10.35 -1.70 -9.36
N ASN A 40 10.61 -2.60 -10.31
CA ASN A 40 11.77 -2.52 -11.20
C ASN A 40 11.29 -2.27 -12.64
N ILE A 41 11.59 -1.09 -13.18
CA ILE A 41 11.14 -0.68 -14.52
C ILE A 41 11.75 -1.52 -15.65
N SER A 42 12.90 -2.16 -15.41
CA SER A 42 13.56 -3.03 -16.39
C SER A 42 12.98 -4.44 -16.42
N ASP A 43 12.21 -4.83 -15.40
CA ASP A 43 11.57 -6.14 -15.29
C ASP A 43 10.10 -6.06 -15.72
N LYS A 44 9.79 -6.69 -16.86
CA LYS A 44 8.43 -6.70 -17.44
C LYS A 44 7.40 -7.28 -16.46
N GLU A 45 7.76 -8.30 -15.68
CA GLU A 45 6.83 -8.91 -14.72
C GLU A 45 6.59 -7.96 -13.54
N SER A 46 7.61 -7.24 -13.09
CA SER A 46 7.47 -6.22 -12.04
C SER A 46 6.54 -5.08 -12.48
N VAL A 47 6.72 -4.56 -13.70
CA VAL A 47 5.85 -3.52 -14.27
C VAL A 47 4.40 -4.02 -14.41
N SER A 48 4.21 -5.25 -14.91
CA SER A 48 2.88 -5.85 -15.08
C SER A 48 2.14 -6.01 -13.76
N ARG A 49 2.84 -6.40 -12.68
CA ARG A 49 2.24 -6.50 -11.33
C ARG A 49 1.79 -5.14 -10.82
N VAL A 50 2.63 -4.11 -10.93
CA VAL A 50 2.28 -2.75 -10.51
C VAL A 50 1.08 -2.22 -11.29
N LEU A 51 1.00 -2.48 -12.60
CA LEU A 51 -0.14 -2.07 -13.42
C LEU A 51 -1.45 -2.73 -12.95
N ALA A 52 -1.42 -4.05 -12.68
CA ALA A 52 -2.59 -4.75 -12.16
C ALA A 52 -3.05 -4.21 -10.80
N THR A 53 -2.11 -3.85 -9.91
CA THR A 53 -2.44 -3.20 -8.63
C THR A 53 -3.07 -1.82 -8.82
N ILE A 54 -2.56 -1.02 -9.75
CA ILE A 54 -3.13 0.30 -10.08
C ILE A 54 -4.55 0.16 -10.62
N ASP A 55 -4.79 -0.78 -11.54
CA ASP A 55 -6.12 -1.01 -12.12
C ASP A 55 -7.12 -1.47 -11.07
N LYS A 56 -6.70 -2.30 -10.11
CA LYS A 56 -7.51 -2.71 -8.95
C LYS A 56 -7.83 -1.54 -8.04
N ALA A 57 -6.85 -0.71 -7.69
CA ALA A 57 -7.04 0.43 -6.80
C ALA A 57 -7.95 1.50 -7.41
N ASN A 58 -7.83 1.77 -8.72
CA ASN A 58 -8.68 2.72 -9.45
C ASN A 58 -10.05 2.15 -9.82
N GLY A 59 -10.20 0.83 -9.70
CA GLY A 59 -11.39 0.09 -10.07
C GLY A 59 -11.57 -0.14 -11.57
N TYR A 60 -10.54 0.12 -12.39
CA TYR A 60 -10.57 -0.07 -13.84
C TYR A 60 -10.84 -1.54 -14.23
N CYS A 61 -10.23 -2.48 -13.50
CA CYS A 61 -10.44 -3.91 -13.74
C CYS A 61 -11.87 -4.40 -13.44
N PHE A 62 -12.72 -3.58 -12.79
CA PHE A 62 -14.13 -3.91 -12.54
C PHE A 62 -15.08 -3.25 -13.55
N GLY A 63 -14.60 -2.32 -14.39
CA GLY A 63 -15.44 -1.48 -15.26
C GLY A 63 -15.67 -2.00 -16.69
N GLY A 64 -15.11 -3.16 -17.06
CA GLY A 64 -15.06 -3.64 -18.45
C GLY A 64 -16.10 -4.67 -18.88
N SER A 65 -17.05 -5.06 -18.03
CA SER A 65 -18.01 -6.12 -18.38
C SER A 65 -19.27 -5.56 -19.05
N GLU A 66 -19.21 -5.36 -20.37
CA GLU A 66 -20.39 -5.41 -21.23
C GLU A 66 -20.89 -6.87 -21.43
N LEU A 67 -20.18 -7.88 -20.91
CA LEU A 67 -20.54 -9.30 -20.93
C LEU A 67 -20.61 -9.89 -19.51
N GLY A 68 -21.72 -9.65 -18.81
CA GLY A 68 -22.06 -10.37 -17.58
C GLY A 68 -21.44 -9.75 -16.32
N ALA A 69 -22.29 -9.11 -15.53
CA ALA A 69 -21.99 -8.52 -14.22
C ALA A 69 -21.71 -9.56 -13.10
N GLU A 70 -21.23 -10.75 -13.46
CA GLU A 70 -21.19 -11.93 -12.59
C GLU A 70 -19.78 -12.50 -12.36
N ALA A 71 -18.76 -11.96 -13.04
CA ALA A 71 -17.41 -11.95 -12.48
C ALA A 71 -17.40 -10.95 -11.32
N SER A 72 -17.97 -11.40 -10.20
CA SER A 72 -18.18 -10.70 -8.95
C SER A 72 -16.98 -9.81 -8.60
N VAL A 73 -17.24 -8.64 -8.02
CA VAL A 73 -16.21 -7.82 -7.35
C VAL A 73 -15.27 -8.70 -6.51
N PHE A 74 -15.80 -9.77 -5.90
CA PHE A 74 -15.02 -10.78 -5.18
C PHE A 74 -14.08 -11.61 -6.07
N THR A 75 -14.46 -11.98 -7.29
CA THR A 75 -13.60 -12.69 -8.25
C THR A 75 -12.45 -11.80 -8.72
N CYS A 76 -12.70 -10.52 -9.00
CA CYS A 76 -11.65 -9.58 -9.40
C CYS A 76 -10.76 -9.17 -8.22
N ALA A 77 -11.31 -9.07 -7.00
CA ALA A 77 -10.56 -8.84 -5.78
C ALA A 77 -9.70 -10.06 -5.39
N ALA A 78 -10.22 -11.27 -5.53
CA ALA A 78 -9.50 -12.52 -5.26
C ALA A 78 -8.59 -12.96 -6.43
N GLY A 79 -8.72 -12.35 -7.60
CA GLY A 79 -7.95 -12.68 -8.80
C GLY A 79 -6.50 -12.22 -8.67
N VAL A 80 -5.55 -13.13 -8.97
CA VAL A 80 -4.08 -12.93 -8.95
C VAL A 80 -3.65 -11.98 -7.83
N GLN A 81 -3.91 -12.37 -6.59
CA GLN A 81 -3.22 -11.82 -5.45
C GLN A 81 -2.07 -12.79 -5.17
N GLU A 82 -0.87 -12.48 -5.69
CA GLU A 82 0.33 -13.03 -5.07
C GLU A 82 0.26 -12.64 -3.60
N TRP A 83 0.39 -13.61 -2.71
CA TRP A 83 0.43 -13.32 -1.28
C TRP A 83 1.63 -12.41 -1.04
N ASP A 84 1.44 -11.39 -0.21
CA ASP A 84 2.47 -10.36 -0.02
C ASP A 84 3.80 -10.98 0.48
N ASP A 85 3.74 -12.08 1.24
CA ASP A 85 4.93 -12.82 1.69
C ASP A 85 5.74 -13.42 0.52
N ASP A 86 5.08 -14.09 -0.43
CA ASP A 86 5.73 -14.65 -1.62
C ASP A 86 6.29 -13.54 -2.52
N ARG A 87 5.54 -12.43 -2.64
CA ARG A 87 5.95 -11.26 -3.42
C ARG A 87 7.17 -10.57 -2.82
N VAL A 88 7.18 -10.35 -1.50
CA VAL A 88 8.27 -9.66 -0.81
C VAL A 88 9.51 -10.53 -0.76
N GLY A 89 9.38 -11.83 -0.43
CA GLY A 89 10.51 -12.76 -0.39
C GLY A 89 11.23 -12.87 -1.75
N THR A 90 10.48 -13.07 -2.83
CA THR A 90 11.07 -13.17 -4.18
C THR A 90 11.76 -11.89 -4.64
N VAL A 91 11.26 -10.72 -4.25
CA VAL A 91 11.90 -9.43 -4.55
C VAL A 91 13.15 -9.23 -3.70
N GLN A 92 13.09 -9.55 -2.40
CA GLN A 92 14.26 -9.47 -1.51
C GLN A 92 15.39 -10.37 -2.01
N GLU A 93 15.11 -11.63 -2.32
CA GLU A 93 16.10 -12.57 -2.89
C GLU A 93 16.73 -12.07 -4.19
N ARG A 94 15.94 -11.39 -5.04
CA ARG A 94 16.41 -10.91 -6.35
C ARG A 94 17.24 -9.62 -6.26
N TYR A 95 16.98 -8.76 -5.28
CA TYR A 95 17.48 -7.37 -5.27
C TYR A 95 18.23 -6.94 -4.00
N MET A 96 18.07 -7.62 -2.87
CA MET A 96 18.88 -7.34 -1.67
C MET A 96 20.17 -8.16 -1.71
N ARG A 97 21.27 -7.55 -1.27
CA ARG A 97 22.55 -8.25 -1.09
C ARG A 97 22.59 -8.88 0.29
N ASP A 98 23.39 -9.92 0.45
CA ASP A 98 23.55 -10.62 1.74
C ASP A 98 23.98 -9.67 2.86
N ASP A 99 24.83 -8.68 2.55
CA ASP A 99 25.27 -7.65 3.50
C ASP A 99 24.10 -6.78 3.97
N ASP A 100 23.21 -6.36 3.06
CA ASP A 100 22.04 -5.52 3.37
C ASP A 100 21.00 -6.31 4.21
N LEU A 101 20.88 -7.62 3.96
CA LEU A 101 20.00 -8.52 4.71
C LEU A 101 20.52 -8.75 6.13
N SER A 102 21.84 -8.89 6.27
CA SER A 102 22.50 -9.07 7.57
C SER A 102 22.33 -7.83 8.45
N GLU A 103 22.48 -6.63 7.90
CA GLU A 103 22.34 -5.36 8.63
C GLU A 103 20.92 -5.14 9.20
N LEU A 104 19.88 -5.63 8.50
CA LEU A 104 18.49 -5.52 8.93
C LEU A 104 18.13 -6.52 10.05
N LEU A 105 18.80 -7.67 10.10
CA LEU A 105 18.56 -8.76 11.05
C LEU A 105 19.36 -8.59 12.35
N GLU A 106 20.34 -7.69 12.40
CA GLU A 106 21.04 -7.33 13.62
C GLU A 106 20.12 -6.54 14.57
N PRO A 107 20.15 -6.82 15.89
CA PRO A 107 19.35 -6.10 16.88
C PRO A 107 19.87 -4.65 17.02
N GLY A 108 19.35 -3.76 16.18
CA GLY A 108 19.75 -2.35 16.11
C GLY A 108 19.69 -1.69 14.72
N GLY A 109 19.32 -2.44 13.66
CA GLY A 109 19.30 -1.95 12.27
C GLY A 109 18.22 -0.91 11.92
N ALA A 110 17.25 -0.65 12.81
CA ALA A 110 16.31 0.46 12.65
C ALA A 110 16.88 1.73 13.31
N ARG A 111 17.66 2.50 12.55
CA ARG A 111 17.99 3.90 12.89
C ARG A 111 17.03 4.87 12.23
#